data_AF-A0A6L3Z950-F1
#
_entry.id   AF-A0A6L3Z950-F1
#
_cell.length_a   1.000
_cell.length_b   1.000
_cell.length_c   1.000
_cell.angle_alpha   90.00
_cell.angle_beta   90.00
_cell.angle_gamma   90.00
#
_symmetry.space_group_name_H-M   'P 1'
#
loop_
_entity.id
_entity.type
_entity.pdbx_description
1 polymer ?
#
loop_
_entity_poly.entity_id
_entity_poly.type
_entity_poly.pdbx_seq_one_letter_code
_entity_poly.pdbx_strand_id
1 'polypeptide(L)' 'MKPASLAAMMLTLLCLGGCVTAGSYCDVARPVRPSVEDSLTDGTKRQILTENTKLEKLCGVRP' A
#
# COMPACT_ATOMS: atom_id res chain seq x y z
N MET A 1 31.57 -26.95 12.79
CA MET A 1 30.47 -26.32 13.57
C MET A 1 29.52 -27.43 14.02
N LYS A 2 29.00 -27.39 15.25
CA LYS A 2 28.08 -28.44 15.73
C LYS A 2 26.77 -28.40 14.92
N PRO A 3 26.17 -29.55 14.59
CA PRO A 3 24.96 -29.61 13.76
C PRO A 3 23.79 -28.81 14.36
N ALA A 4 23.69 -28.81 15.69
CA ALA A 4 22.71 -27.99 16.42
C ALA A 4 22.89 -26.48 16.19
N SER A 5 24.13 -25.99 16.06
CA SER A 5 24.41 -24.58 15.79
C SER A 5 24.04 -24.17 14.36
N LEU A 6 24.21 -25.09 13.39
CA LEU A 6 23.77 -24.87 12.01
C LEU A 6 22.25 -24.83 11.88
N ALA A 7 21.55 -25.75 12.55
CA ALA A 7 20.09 -25.78 12.56
C ALA A 7 19.48 -24.51 13.19
N ALA A 8 20.05 -24.05 14.31
CA ALA A 8 19.62 -22.81 14.96
C ALA A 8 19.81 -21.59 14.05
N MET A 9 20.97 -21.48 13.37
CA MET A 9 21.26 -20.37 12.46
C MET A 9 20.29 -20.34 11.26
N MET A 10 19.99 -21.50 10.67
CA MET A 10 19.04 -21.60 9.56
C MET A 10 17.62 -21.22 9.99
N LEU A 11 17.18 -21.67 11.17
CA LEU A 11 15.86 -21.32 11.69
C LEU A 11 15.72 -19.80 11.90
N THR A 12 16.74 -19.14 12.47
CA THR A 12 16.74 -17.69 12.64
C THR A 12 16.67 -16.94 11.31
N LEU A 13 17.40 -17.41 10.28
CA LEU A 13 17.34 -16.82 8.93
C LEU A 13 15.96 -16.96 8.29
N LEU A 14 15.28 -18.11 8.46
CA LEU A 14 13.92 -18.29 7.96
C LEU A 14 12.91 -17.37 8.67
N CYS A 15 13.03 -17.18 9.98
CA CYS A 15 12.15 -16.29 10.73
C CYS A 15 12.31 -14.81 10.31
N LEU A 16 13.49 -14.41 9.88
CA LEU A 16 13.77 -13.04 9.44
C LEU A 16 13.36 -12.76 7.98
N GLY A 17 13.30 -13.79 7.13
CA GLY A 17 12.95 -13.67 5.71
C GLY A 17 11.44 -13.52 5.41
N GLY A 18 10.58 -13.63 6.41
CA GLY A 18 9.12 -13.68 6.24
C GLY A 18 8.40 -12.33 6.12
N CYS A 19 9.09 -11.19 6.11
CA CYS A 19 8.44 -9.88 5.98
C CYS A 19 8.06 -9.60 4.52
N VAL A 20 7.01 -10.29 4.04
CA VAL A 20 6.37 -9.96 2.76
C VAL A 20 5.53 -8.70 2.96
N THR A 21 5.94 -7.61 2.33
CA THR A 21 5.08 -6.43 2.21
C THR A 21 3.99 -6.74 1.18
N ALA A 22 2.73 -6.66 1.58
CA ALA A 22 1.60 -6.95 0.71
C ALA A 22 1.38 -5.79 -0.27
N GLY A 23 2.10 -5.80 -1.41
CA GLY A 23 1.94 -4.83 -2.51
C GLY A 23 2.19 -3.36 -2.14
N SER A 24 2.24 -2.48 -3.13
CA SER A 24 2.23 -1.03 -2.91
C SER A 24 0.81 -0.48 -2.99
N TYR A 25 0.51 0.55 -2.20
CA TYR A 25 -0.71 1.34 -2.38
C TYR A 25 -0.86 1.83 -3.83
N CYS A 26 0.25 2.16 -4.49
CA CYS A 26 0.26 2.63 -5.88
C CYS A 26 -0.16 1.57 -6.90
N ASP A 27 -0.04 0.28 -6.56
CA ASP A 27 -0.39 -0.80 -7.48
C ASP A 27 -1.91 -0.94 -7.60
N VAL A 28 -2.63 -0.72 -6.51
CA VAL A 28 -4.07 -0.96 -6.37
C VAL A 28 -4.91 0.30 -6.44
N ALA A 29 -4.40 1.44 -6.00
CA ALA A 29 -5.16 2.68 -5.95
C ALA A 29 -5.23 3.35 -7.33
N ARG A 30 -6.39 3.94 -7.65
CA ARG A 30 -6.63 4.72 -8.88
C ARG A 30 -7.34 6.02 -8.53
N PRO A 31 -7.14 7.10 -9.30
CA PRO A 31 -7.83 8.34 -9.02
C PRO A 31 -9.34 8.19 -9.17
N VAL A 32 -10.08 8.86 -8.28
CA VAL A 32 -11.54 8.93 -8.35
C VAL A 32 -11.91 10.16 -9.18
N ARG A 33 -12.62 9.95 -10.29
CA ARG A 33 -13.11 10.99 -11.20
C ARG A 33 -14.63 10.97 -11.25
N PRO A 34 -15.33 11.74 -10.39
CA PRO A 34 -16.78 11.81 -10.42
C PRO A 34 -17.29 12.37 -11.74
N SER A 35 -18.43 11.88 -12.18
CA SER A 35 -19.19 12.48 -13.27
C SER A 35 -19.94 13.71 -12.79
N VAL A 36 -20.40 14.54 -13.73
CA VAL A 36 -21.20 15.73 -13.41
C VAL A 36 -22.60 15.37 -12.89
N GLU A 37 -23.08 14.16 -13.20
CA GLU A 37 -24.35 13.62 -12.73
C GLU A 37 -24.27 13.05 -11.31
N ASP A 38 -23.07 12.88 -10.74
CA ASP A 38 -22.91 12.32 -9.40
C ASP A 38 -23.35 13.32 -8.32
N SER A 39 -24.34 12.93 -7.52
CA SER A 39 -24.74 13.69 -6.34
C SER A 39 -23.80 13.39 -5.17
N LEU A 40 -22.86 14.30 -4.91
CA LEU A 40 -21.86 14.16 -3.86
C LEU A 40 -22.19 15.03 -2.64
N THR A 41 -22.20 14.41 -1.47
CA THR A 41 -22.16 15.16 -0.20
C THR A 41 -20.83 15.90 -0.05
N ASP A 42 -20.80 16.96 0.75
CA ASP A 42 -19.55 17.68 1.02
C ASP A 42 -18.49 16.80 1.69
N GLY A 43 -18.91 15.83 2.50
CA GLY A 43 -18.02 14.82 3.09
C GLY A 43 -17.34 13.97 2.01
N THR A 44 -18.12 13.47 1.04
CA THR A 44 -17.60 12.66 -0.06
C THR A 44 -16.63 13.46 -0.93
N LYS A 45 -16.94 14.73 -1.25
CA LYS A 45 -16.02 15.61 -2.01
C LYS A 45 -14.66 15.73 -1.32
N ARG A 46 -14.65 15.95 0.00
CA ARG A 46 -13.41 16.04 0.79
C ARG A 46 -12.62 14.74 0.79
N GLN A 47 -13.29 13.60 0.89
CA GLN A 47 -12.66 12.29 0.83
C GLN A 47 -11.99 12.07 -0.53
N ILE A 48 -12.70 12.34 -1.63
CA ILE A 48 -12.18 12.21 -2.99
C ILE A 48 -10.95 13.09 -3.19
N LEU A 49 -11.03 14.35 -2.79
CA LEU A 49 -9.90 15.27 -2.88
C LEU A 49 -8.68 14.77 -2.07
N THR A 50 -8.93 14.22 -0.88
CA THR A 50 -7.88 13.70 -0.01
C THR A 50 -7.20 12.48 -0.62
N GLU A 51 -7.96 11.50 -1.10
CA GLU A 51 -7.41 10.30 -1.74
C GLU A 51 -6.67 10.62 -3.04
N ASN A 52 -7.23 11.49 -3.89
CA ASN A 52 -6.57 11.91 -5.13
C ASN A 52 -5.26 12.67 -4.86
N THR A 53 -5.25 13.58 -3.87
CA THR A 53 -4.04 14.31 -3.46
C THR A 53 -2.98 13.35 -2.90
N LYS A 54 -3.40 12.37 -2.10
CA LYS A 54 -2.51 11.34 -1.57
C LYS A 54 -1.89 10.52 -2.71
N LEU A 55 -2.68 10.13 -3.69
CA LEU A 55 -2.21 9.36 -4.84
C LEU A 55 -1.21 10.15 -5.70
N GLU A 56 -1.46 11.44 -5.93
CA GLU A 56 -0.51 12.32 -6.61
C GLU A 56 0.81 12.42 -5.83
N LYS A 57 0.75 12.65 -4.52
CA LYS A 57 1.95 12.81 -3.68
C LYS A 57 2.77 11.53 -3.53
N LEU A 58 2.12 10.39 -3.35
CA LEU A 58 2.79 9.12 -3.08
C LEU A 58 3.19 8.37 -4.36
N CYS A 59 2.42 8.52 -5.43
CA CYS A 59 2.53 7.69 -6.63
C CYS A 59 2.77 8.50 -7.91
N GLY A 60 2.73 9.84 -7.86
CA GLY A 60 2.95 10.71 -9.02
C GLY A 60 1.82 10.65 -10.07
N VAL A 61 0.69 10.00 -9.74
CA VAL A 61 -0.45 9.84 -10.65
C VAL A 61 -1.34 11.07 -10.55
N ARG A 62 -1.63 11.70 -11.69
CA ARG A 62 -2.56 12.83 -11.72
C ARG A 62 -4.02 12.35 -11.80
N PRO A 63 -4.90 12.91 -10.94
CA PRO A 63 -6.30 12.59 -10.93
C PRO A 63 -7.09 13.16 -12.09
#